data_AF-A0A0A8IJS9-F1
#
_entry.id   AF-A0A0A8IJS9-F1
#
_cell.length_a   1.000
_cell.length_b   1.000
_cell.length_c   1.000
_cell.angle_alpha   90.00
_cell.angle_beta   90.00
_cell.angle_gamma   90.00
#
_symmetry.space_group_name_H-M   'P 1'
#
loop_
_entity.id
_entity.type
_entity.pdbx_description
1 polymer ?
#
loop_
_entity_poly.entity_id
_entity_poly.type
_entity_poly.pdbx_seq_one_letter_code
_entity_poly.pdbx_strand_id
1 'polypeptide(L)'
;GIPYPKLQPMGVFSTLWEADDWATRGGLEKINWSKAPFYAYYKDFDIEGCSVPGPAYCASSTNNWWEGTAYQALNALEYRRY
;
A
#
# COMPACT_ATOMS: atom_id res chain seq x y z
N GLY A 1 -20.31 5.15 12.61
CA GLY A 1 -18.96 5.66 12.31
C GLY A 1 -18.48 5.10 10.98
N ILE A 2 -17.35 5.57 10.47
CA ILE A 2 -16.74 5.07 9.22
C ILE A 2 -15.80 3.90 9.55
N PRO A 3 -15.86 2.76 8.84
CA PRO A 3 -14.92 1.64 9.05
C PRO A 3 -13.45 2.05 8.87
N TYR A 4 -12.55 1.48 9.67
CA TYR A 4 -11.11 1.72 9.59
C TYR A 4 -10.33 0.41 9.82
N PRO A 5 -9.24 0.14 9.07
CA PRO A 5 -8.45 -1.07 9.20
C PRO A 5 -7.61 -1.05 10.49
N LYS A 6 -8.19 -1.49 11.61
CA LYS A 6 -7.50 -1.53 12.93
C LYS A 6 -7.03 -2.91 13.35
N LEU A 7 -7.84 -3.94 13.10
CA LEU A 7 -7.72 -5.24 13.77
C LEU A 7 -7.66 -6.42 12.79
N GLN A 8 -7.49 -6.15 11.49
CA GLN A 8 -7.38 -7.18 10.45
C GLN A 8 -5.94 -7.15 9.90
N PRO A 9 -5.11 -8.16 10.23
CA PRO A 9 -3.78 -8.29 9.66
C PRO A 9 -3.84 -8.38 8.14
N MET A 10 -2.86 -7.82 7.46
CA MET A 10 -2.82 -7.73 5.99
C MET A 10 -1.57 -8.40 5.42
N GLY A 11 -1.67 -8.86 4.18
CA GLY A 11 -0.52 -9.27 3.37
C GLY A 11 -0.11 -8.16 2.40
N VAL A 12 1.18 -8.09 2.09
CA VAL A 12 1.71 -7.24 1.01
C VAL A 12 1.71 -8.08 -0.27
N PHE A 13 1.07 -7.57 -1.32
CA PHE A 13 0.96 -8.25 -2.61
C PHE A 13 1.46 -7.33 -3.73
N SER A 14 2.12 -7.91 -4.74
CA SER A 14 2.53 -7.22 -5.94
C SER A 14 2.21 -8.10 -7.15
N THR A 15 1.55 -7.53 -8.16
CA THR A 15 1.08 -8.24 -9.36
C THR A 15 1.11 -7.32 -10.57
N LEU A 16 1.61 -7.82 -11.70
CA LEU A 16 1.36 -7.22 -13.02
C LEU A 16 0.27 -8.06 -13.70
N TRP A 17 -0.85 -7.43 -14.05
CA TRP A 17 -2.00 -8.10 -14.65
C TRP A 17 -2.72 -7.19 -15.64
N GLU A 18 -3.59 -7.77 -16.46
CA GLU A 18 -4.35 -7.09 -17.50
C GLU A 18 -5.74 -6.70 -16.98
N ALA A 19 -6.14 -5.44 -17.22
CA ALA A 19 -7.33 -4.84 -16.63
C ALA A 19 -8.07 -3.91 -17.62
N ASP A 20 -8.23 -4.37 -18.86
CA ASP A 20 -8.75 -3.63 -20.01
C ASP A 20 -10.15 -3.07 -19.81
N ASP A 21 -10.93 -3.62 -18.91
CA ASP A 21 -12.30 -3.17 -18.68
C ASP A 21 -12.36 -1.82 -17.96
N TRP A 22 -11.26 -1.37 -17.36
CA TRP A 22 -11.26 -0.11 -16.62
C TRP A 22 -9.93 0.66 -16.59
N ALA A 23 -8.78 0.01 -16.78
CA ALA A 23 -7.48 0.60 -16.49
C ALA A 23 -7.15 1.84 -17.32
N THR A 24 -7.34 1.79 -18.65
CA THR A 24 -6.96 2.90 -19.55
C THR A 24 -8.20 3.56 -20.14
N ARG A 25 -8.37 4.86 -19.88
CA ARG A 25 -9.53 5.67 -20.30
C ARG A 25 -10.89 5.02 -19.99
N GLY A 26 -11.01 4.46 -18.77
CA GLY A 26 -12.25 3.77 -18.36
C GLY A 26 -12.55 2.52 -19.18
N GLY A 27 -11.53 1.90 -19.77
CA GLY A 27 -11.61 0.66 -20.56
C GLY A 27 -11.81 0.83 -22.06
N LEU A 28 -11.74 2.07 -22.57
CA LEU A 28 -11.84 2.36 -24.01
C LEU A 28 -10.57 1.96 -24.78
N GLU A 29 -9.41 1.98 -24.12
CA GLU A 29 -8.13 1.58 -24.72
C GLU A 29 -7.74 0.19 -24.20
N LYS A 30 -7.69 -0.77 -25.12
CA LYS A 30 -7.36 -2.18 -24.85
C LYS A 30 -5.87 -2.44 -24.99
N ILE A 31 -5.35 -3.38 -24.23
CA ILE A 31 -3.94 -3.77 -24.28
C ILE A 31 -3.56 -4.22 -25.69
N ASN A 32 -2.42 -3.75 -26.18
CA ASN A 32 -1.86 -4.22 -27.44
C ASN A 32 -0.86 -5.35 -27.18
N TRP A 33 -1.32 -6.59 -27.29
CA TRP A 33 -0.51 -7.79 -27.08
C TRP A 33 0.68 -7.93 -28.03
N SER A 34 0.70 -7.25 -29.18
CA SER A 34 1.90 -7.22 -30.05
C SER A 34 3.10 -6.52 -29.41
N LYS A 35 2.88 -5.77 -28.31
CA LYS A 35 3.92 -5.10 -27.51
C LYS A 35 4.42 -5.92 -26.34
N ALA A 36 3.90 -7.14 -26.15
CA ALA A 36 4.39 -8.06 -25.15
C ALA A 36 5.85 -8.50 -25.44
N PRO A 37 6.61 -8.92 -24.42
CA PRO A 37 6.25 -9.01 -23.00
C PRO A 37 6.22 -7.66 -22.27
N PHE A 38 5.34 -7.55 -21.26
CA PHE A 38 5.26 -6.39 -20.38
C PHE A 38 6.07 -6.66 -19.11
N TYR A 39 7.05 -5.80 -18.81
CA TYR A 39 7.95 -5.98 -17.68
C TYR A 39 7.65 -4.98 -16.56
N ALA A 40 7.63 -5.50 -15.33
CA ALA A 40 7.70 -4.71 -14.11
C ALA A 40 8.90 -5.19 -13.30
N TYR A 41 9.73 -4.26 -12.84
CA TYR A 41 10.93 -4.55 -12.06
C TYR A 41 10.75 -3.99 -10.65
N TYR A 42 11.08 -4.80 -9.65
CA TYR A 42 10.93 -4.46 -8.24
C TYR A 42 12.30 -4.57 -7.55
N LYS A 43 12.54 -3.67 -6.61
CA LYS A 43 13.73 -3.65 -5.75
C LYS A 43 13.32 -3.07 -4.39
N ASP A 44 14.23 -3.20 -3.42
CA ASP A 44 14.07 -2.64 -2.07
C ASP A 44 12.80 -3.16 -1.36
N PHE A 45 12.68 -4.50 -1.24
CA PHE A 45 11.60 -5.16 -0.48
C PHE A 45 11.77 -4.92 1.02
N ASP A 46 11.41 -3.73 1.47
CA ASP A 46 11.51 -3.29 2.86
C ASP A 46 10.14 -3.39 3.56
N ILE A 47 10.10 -4.13 4.67
CA ILE A 47 8.89 -4.36 5.44
C ILE A 47 9.22 -4.12 6.92
N GLU A 48 8.87 -2.92 7.38
CA GLU A 48 8.83 -2.57 8.79
C GLU A 48 7.37 -2.62 9.26
N GLY A 49 7.05 -3.58 10.12
CA GLY A 49 5.68 -3.72 10.59
C GLY A 49 5.54 -4.72 11.73
N CYS A 50 4.30 -4.87 12.17
CA CYS A 50 3.94 -5.84 13.19
C CYS A 50 3.49 -7.16 12.57
N SER A 51 4.28 -8.22 12.72
CA SER A 51 3.97 -9.54 12.16
C SER A 51 2.86 -10.27 12.95
N VAL A 52 2.10 -11.11 12.24
CA VAL A 52 1.08 -12.00 12.81
C VAL A 52 1.33 -13.42 12.29
N PRO A 53 1.48 -14.45 13.15
CA PRO A 53 1.34 -14.40 14.60
C PRO A 53 2.47 -13.62 15.28
N GLY A 54 2.11 -12.81 16.27
CA GLY A 54 3.01 -11.94 17.02
C GLY A 54 2.33 -11.42 18.29
N PRO A 55 3.00 -10.60 19.11
CA PRO A 55 2.41 -10.07 20.33
C PRO A 55 1.13 -9.29 20.02
N ALA A 56 0.03 -9.55 20.74
CA ALA A 56 -1.27 -8.91 20.47
C ALA A 56 -1.23 -7.38 20.55
N TYR A 57 -0.29 -6.82 21.32
CA TYR A 57 -0.11 -5.38 21.51
C TYR A 57 0.81 -4.73 20.47
N CYS A 58 1.46 -5.51 19.61
CA CYS A 58 2.54 -5.00 18.77
C CYS A 58 2.02 -3.95 17.76
N ALA A 59 0.79 -4.06 17.27
CA ALA A 59 0.21 -3.06 16.36
C ALA A 59 0.00 -1.69 17.02
N SER A 60 -0.20 -1.63 18.34
CA SER A 60 -0.47 -0.40 19.09
C SER A 60 0.64 -0.07 20.09
N SER A 61 1.84 -0.63 19.88
CA SER A 61 2.97 -0.44 20.77
C SER A 61 3.55 0.96 20.59
N THR A 62 3.67 1.75 21.66
CA THR A 62 4.29 3.08 21.62
C THR A 62 5.79 3.03 21.30
N ASN A 63 6.41 1.85 21.29
CA ASN A 63 7.79 1.66 20.85
C ASN A 63 7.93 1.62 19.33
N ASN A 64 6.83 1.47 18.59
CA ASN A 64 6.85 1.59 17.15
C ASN A 64 7.01 3.05 16.77
N TRP A 65 7.96 3.36 15.89
CA TRP A 65 8.19 4.76 15.50
C TRP A 65 6.93 5.38 14.87
N TRP A 66 6.14 4.60 14.13
CA TRP A 66 4.92 5.05 13.47
C TRP A 66 3.76 5.37 14.43
N GLU A 67 3.84 5.00 15.70
CA GLU A 67 2.86 5.38 16.74
C GLU A 67 3.22 6.72 17.42
N GLY A 68 4.34 7.34 17.06
CA GLY A 68 4.78 8.63 17.60
C GLY A 68 3.85 9.79 17.24
N THR A 69 3.80 10.84 18.07
CA THR A 69 2.93 12.02 17.85
C THR A 69 3.18 12.73 16.52
N ALA A 70 4.40 12.63 15.98
CA ALA A 70 4.75 13.16 14.66
C ALA A 70 4.03 12.45 13.49
N TYR A 71 3.50 11.23 13.70
CA TYR A 71 2.84 10.41 12.68
C TYR A 71 1.32 10.38 12.83
N GLN A 72 0.76 11.15 13.77
CA GLN A 72 -0.70 11.26 13.95
C GLN A 72 -1.35 12.22 12.94
N ALA A 73 -0.57 13.10 12.32
CA ALA A 73 -1.01 14.00 11.25
C ALA A 73 0.18 14.37 10.36
N LEU A 74 -0.10 14.68 9.09
CA LEU A 74 0.90 15.27 8.18
C LEU A 74 1.36 16.63 8.71
N ASN A 75 2.65 16.93 8.57
CA ASN A 75 3.17 18.26 8.87
C ASN A 75 2.77 19.28 7.77
N ALA A 76 3.03 20.58 8.02
CA ALA A 76 2.62 21.65 7.11
C ALA A 76 3.22 21.55 5.70
N LEU A 77 4.44 21.01 5.55
CA LEU A 77 5.09 20.83 4.25
C LEU A 77 4.54 19.63 3.50
N GLU A 78 4.26 18.53 4.20
CA GLU A 78 3.60 17.34 3.64
C GLU A 78 2.18 17.66 3.18
N TYR A 79 1.41 18.37 4.00
CA TYR A 79 0.05 18.78 3.66
C TYR A 79 0.01 19.71 2.43
N ARG A 80 1.04 20.55 2.25
CA ARG A 80 1.15 21.40 1.05
C ARG A 80 1.46 20.61 -0.22
N ARG A 81 2.04 19.41 -0.10
CA ARG A 81 2.40 18.55 -1.25
C ARG A 81 1.28 17.60 -1.67
N TYR A 82 0.34 17.31 -0.77
CA TYR A 82 -0.87 16.55 -1.04
C TYR A 82 -1.82 17.35 -1.94
#